data_AF-A0A533RQX4-F1
#
_entry.id   AF-A0A533RQX4-F1
#
_cell.length_a   1.000
_cell.length_b   1.000
_cell.length_c   1.000
_cell.angle_alpha   90.00
_cell.angle_beta   90.00
_cell.angle_gamma   90.00
#
_symmetry.space_group_name_H-M   'P 1'
#
loop_
_entity.id
_entity.type
_entity.pdbx_description
1 polymer ?
#
loop_
_entity_poly.entity_id
_entity_poly.type
_entity_poly.pdbx_seq_one_letter_code
_entity_poly.pdbx_strand_id
1 'polypeptide(L)'
;TKFWDAMSASPISASSGVPLILVQTTAVPAAASGTVADLGLTGADLYVVGPTSSVAANVATTLGTTNRIIGSATDQYNTARAVTNWGIAQGYLGTATVGICSKLPDALGAGTYLGYLGGGMLFTAAGTNSVPSATTGFLSANKSTLRDVFIFGGNASVTPGAKTNIDNALKP
;
A
#
# COMPACT_ATOMS: atom_id res chain seq x y z
N THR A 1 -14.40 4.18 7.47
CA THR A 1 -13.94 3.13 6.54
C THR A 1 -12.80 3.66 5.68
N LYS A 2 -11.55 3.54 6.13
CA LYS A 2 -10.36 3.91 5.36
C LYS A 2 -9.45 2.67 5.24
N PHE A 3 -9.77 1.79 4.28
CA PHE A 3 -9.07 0.51 4.11
C PHE A 3 -7.87 0.59 3.15
N TRP A 4 -7.75 1.68 2.38
CA TRP A 4 -6.70 1.84 1.38
C TRP A 4 -5.29 1.73 1.97
N ASP A 5 -5.09 2.28 3.18
CA ASP A 5 -3.80 2.21 3.88
C ASP A 5 -3.43 0.73 4.16
N ALA A 6 -4.36 -0.05 4.71
CA ALA A 6 -4.16 -1.48 4.94
C ALA A 6 -3.98 -2.29 3.64
N MET A 7 -4.73 -1.95 2.58
CA MET A 7 -4.59 -2.63 1.28
C MET A 7 -3.22 -2.40 0.67
N SER A 8 -2.66 -1.19 0.78
CA SER A 8 -1.31 -0.92 0.26
C SER A 8 -0.22 -1.69 0.99
N ALA A 9 -0.43 -2.04 2.26
CA ALA A 9 0.49 -2.84 3.06
C ALA A 9 0.26 -4.36 2.92
N SER A 10 -0.83 -4.79 2.27
CA SER A 10 -1.14 -6.21 2.11
C SER A 10 -0.07 -7.03 1.37
N PRO A 11 0.61 -6.53 0.32
CA PRO A 11 1.69 -7.30 -0.32
C PRO A 11 2.89 -7.50 0.61
N ILE A 12 3.19 -6.51 1.46
CA ILE A 12 4.27 -6.64 2.45
C ILE A 12 3.90 -7.74 3.45
N SER A 13 2.68 -7.70 3.98
CA SER A 13 2.21 -8.71 4.93
C SER A 13 2.25 -10.12 4.32
N ALA A 14 1.79 -10.27 3.08
CA ALA A 14 1.78 -11.54 2.37
C ALA A 14 3.19 -12.05 2.00
N SER A 15 4.13 -11.16 1.65
CA SER A 15 5.51 -11.53 1.30
C SER A 15 6.40 -11.83 2.51
N SER A 16 6.24 -11.07 3.59
CA SER A 16 7.12 -11.14 4.77
C SER A 16 6.56 -11.97 5.92
N GLY A 17 5.28 -12.34 5.88
CA GLY A 17 4.59 -12.99 7.00
C GLY A 17 4.31 -12.05 8.18
N VAL A 18 4.59 -10.74 8.05
CA VAL A 18 4.31 -9.74 9.08
C VAL A 18 2.79 -9.49 9.14
N PRO A 19 2.15 -9.55 10.33
CA PRO A 19 0.70 -9.41 10.43
C PRO A 19 0.23 -7.95 10.24
N LEU A 20 -0.93 -7.78 9.61
CA LEU A 20 -1.66 -6.50 9.61
C LEU A 20 -2.61 -6.44 10.82
N ILE A 21 -2.33 -5.52 11.74
CA ILE A 21 -3.15 -5.30 12.94
C ILE A 21 -4.05 -4.08 12.71
N LEU A 22 -5.36 -4.28 12.76
CA LEU A 22 -6.33 -3.22 12.51
C LEU A 22 -6.68 -2.47 13.79
N VAL A 23 -6.67 -1.14 13.71
CA VAL A 23 -7.04 -0.23 14.80
C VAL A 23 -8.21 0.65 14.38
N GLN A 24 -8.87 1.26 15.37
CA GLN A 24 -9.79 2.36 15.10
C GLN A 24 -9.01 3.66 14.98
N THR A 25 -9.62 4.68 14.39
CA THR A 25 -8.96 5.96 14.14
C THR A 25 -8.44 6.62 15.42
N THR A 26 -9.16 6.49 16.53
CA THR A 26 -8.82 7.14 17.81
C THR A 26 -8.63 6.17 18.97
N ALA A 27 -8.74 4.86 18.73
CA ALA A 27 -8.65 3.84 19.77
C ALA A 27 -7.97 2.56 19.29
N VAL A 28 -7.29 1.87 20.21
CA VAL A 28 -6.76 0.52 20.01
C VAL A 28 -7.80 -0.48 20.54
N PRO A 29 -8.43 -1.30 19.69
CA PRO A 29 -9.31 -2.36 20.15
C PRO A 29 -8.55 -3.39 21.01
N ALA A 30 -9.23 -4.01 21.98
CA ALA A 30 -8.62 -5.02 22.86
C ALA A 30 -8.00 -6.19 22.07
N ALA A 31 -8.62 -6.58 20.95
CA ALA A 31 -8.08 -7.61 20.06
C ALA A 31 -6.74 -7.20 19.41
N ALA A 32 -6.58 -5.92 19.06
CA ALA A 32 -5.34 -5.41 18.49
C ALA A 32 -4.22 -5.39 19.53
N SER A 33 -4.48 -4.88 20.74
CA SER A 33 -3.50 -4.90 21.84
C SER A 33 -3.16 -6.32 22.29
N GLY A 34 -4.15 -7.23 22.30
CA GLY A 34 -3.94 -8.65 22.58
C GLY A 34 -2.99 -9.28 21.56
N THR A 35 -3.24 -9.05 20.27
CA THR A 35 -2.36 -9.56 19.20
C THR A 35 -0.92 -9.05 19.34
N VAL A 36 -0.74 -7.76 19.66
CA VAL A 36 0.61 -7.18 19.90
C VAL A 36 1.30 -7.87 21.07
N ALA A 37 0.59 -8.10 22.17
CA ALA A 37 1.12 -8.76 23.36
C ALA A 37 1.43 -10.25 23.11
N ASP A 38 0.53 -10.97 22.45
CA ASP A 38 0.67 -12.40 22.14
C ASP A 38 1.87 -12.69 21.23
N LEU A 39 2.17 -11.75 20.32
CA LEU A 39 3.35 -11.81 19.45
C LEU A 39 4.63 -11.26 20.09
N GLY A 40 4.55 -10.74 21.32
CA GLY A 40 5.69 -10.13 22.01
C GLY A 40 6.25 -8.88 21.34
N LEU A 41 5.42 -8.18 20.56
CA LEU A 41 5.84 -7.01 19.78
C LEU A 41 5.92 -5.77 20.67
N THR A 42 6.94 -4.95 20.42
CA THR A 42 7.12 -3.65 21.06
C THR A 42 6.88 -2.51 20.07
N GLY A 43 6.81 -1.28 20.57
CA GLY A 43 6.65 -0.11 19.70
C GLY A 43 7.71 0.04 18.61
N ALA A 44 8.91 -0.52 18.80
CA ALA A 44 9.97 -0.53 17.79
C ALA A 44 9.65 -1.44 16.59
N ASP A 45 8.84 -2.47 16.80
CA ASP A 45 8.45 -3.47 15.79
C ASP A 45 7.23 -3.03 14.97
N LEU A 46 6.47 -2.06 15.48
CA LEU A 46 5.21 -1.62 14.90
C LEU A 46 5.42 -0.43 13.95
N TYR A 47 4.77 -0.48 12.79
CA TYR A 47 4.71 0.61 11.82
C TYR A 47 3.26 0.99 11.56
N VAL A 48 2.92 2.26 11.80
CA VAL A 48 1.59 2.79 11.45
C VAL A 48 1.56 3.13 9.97
N VAL A 49 0.58 2.62 9.24
CA VAL A 49 0.39 2.94 7.81
C VAL A 49 -0.69 4.01 7.66
N GLY A 50 -0.35 5.09 6.98
CA GLY A 50 -1.28 6.17 6.65
C GLY A 50 -1.22 7.39 7.56
N PRO A 51 -2.05 8.42 7.29
CA PRO A 51 -2.01 9.70 7.98
C PRO A 51 -2.67 9.68 9.36
N THR A 52 -2.46 10.75 10.14
CA THR A 52 -3.11 10.92 11.46
C THR A 52 -4.63 11.04 11.37
N SER A 53 -5.15 11.40 10.19
CA SER A 53 -6.59 11.37 9.91
C SER A 53 -7.16 9.95 9.70
N SER A 54 -6.30 8.94 9.53
CA SER A 54 -6.67 7.52 9.48
C SER A 54 -6.40 6.83 10.82
N VAL A 55 -5.22 7.07 11.40
CA VAL A 55 -4.78 6.55 12.70
C VAL A 55 -4.18 7.70 13.50
N ALA A 56 -4.93 8.22 14.47
CA ALA A 56 -4.54 9.37 15.27
C ALA A 56 -3.26 9.11 16.08
N ALA A 57 -2.58 10.19 16.46
CA ALA A 57 -1.30 10.11 17.17
C ALA A 57 -1.43 9.35 18.52
N ASN A 58 -2.54 9.52 19.23
CA ASN A 58 -2.78 8.83 20.49
C ASN A 58 -2.78 7.30 20.34
N VAL A 59 -3.28 6.75 19.22
CA VAL A 59 -3.27 5.31 18.94
C VAL A 59 -1.84 4.78 18.81
N ALA A 60 -0.98 5.52 18.09
CA ALA A 60 0.43 5.18 17.94
C ALA A 60 1.16 5.23 19.30
N THR A 61 0.89 6.28 20.09
CA THR A 61 1.43 6.44 21.45
C THR A 61 0.97 5.33 22.38
N THR A 62 -0.30 4.92 22.33
CA THR A 62 -0.83 3.79 23.13
C THR A 62 -0.11 2.49 22.79
N LEU A 63 0.27 2.28 21.53
CA LEU A 63 1.06 1.13 21.08
C LEU A 63 2.58 1.32 21.26
N GLY A 64 3.02 2.44 21.81
CA GLY A 64 4.43 2.75 22.06
C GLY A 64 5.26 3.01 20.80
N THR A 65 4.64 3.22 19.64
CA THR A 65 5.35 3.42 18.36
C THR A 65 5.30 4.87 17.89
N THR A 66 6.40 5.30 17.28
CA THR A 66 6.50 6.56 16.51
C THR A 66 6.73 6.30 15.02
N ASN A 67 6.95 5.04 14.63
CA ASN A 67 7.19 4.66 13.25
C ASN A 67 5.90 4.81 12.45
N ARG A 68 5.98 5.58 11.36
CA ARG A 68 4.84 5.79 10.47
C ARG A 68 5.27 5.85 9.03
N ILE A 69 4.59 5.07 8.20
CA ILE A 69 4.73 5.10 6.76
C ILE A 69 3.58 5.94 6.21
N ILE A 70 3.93 7.13 5.75
CA ILE A 70 2.98 8.10 5.19
C ILE A 70 3.58 8.70 3.93
N GLY A 71 2.81 8.69 2.84
CA GLY A 71 3.23 9.38 1.61
C GLY A 71 2.67 10.79 1.53
N SER A 72 1.40 10.97 1.92
CA SER A 72 0.72 12.25 2.01
C SER A 72 -0.29 12.24 3.17
N ALA A 73 -0.60 13.41 3.70
CA ALA A 73 -1.65 13.57 4.70
C ALA A 73 -3.07 13.38 4.14
N THR A 74 -3.22 13.44 2.80
CA THR A 74 -4.52 13.68 2.14
C THR A 74 -4.97 12.62 1.14
N ASP A 75 -4.09 11.76 0.63
CA ASP A 75 -4.48 10.80 -0.41
C ASP A 75 -3.82 9.42 -0.27
N GLN A 76 -4.57 8.41 -0.70
CA GLN A 76 -4.18 7.01 -0.68
C GLN A 76 -3.12 6.65 -1.73
N TYR A 77 -2.98 7.44 -2.78
CA TYR A 77 -2.07 7.13 -3.89
C TYR A 77 -0.61 7.33 -3.48
N ASN A 78 -0.34 8.43 -2.77
CA ASN A 78 0.97 8.72 -2.20
C ASN A 78 1.30 7.77 -1.06
N THR A 79 0.34 7.44 -0.18
CA THR A 79 0.58 6.41 0.84
C THR A 79 0.93 5.06 0.22
N ALA A 80 0.22 4.63 -0.83
CA ALA A 80 0.52 3.36 -1.51
C ALA A 80 1.94 3.34 -2.12
N ARG A 81 2.36 4.45 -2.74
CA ARG A 81 3.74 4.62 -3.21
C ARG A 81 4.74 4.55 -2.06
N ALA A 82 4.49 5.26 -0.96
CA ALA A 82 5.38 5.28 0.20
C ALA A 82 5.53 3.92 0.85
N VAL A 83 4.43 3.17 0.98
CA VAL A 83 4.42 1.79 1.49
C VAL A 83 5.19 0.87 0.56
N THR A 84 4.98 0.96 -0.75
CA THR A 84 5.74 0.17 -1.73
C THR A 84 7.24 0.46 -1.64
N ASN A 85 7.63 1.74 -1.64
CA ASN A 85 9.03 2.15 -1.51
C ASN A 85 9.65 1.70 -0.19
N TRP A 86 8.92 1.80 0.91
CA TRP A 86 9.37 1.34 2.21
C TRP A 86 9.57 -0.17 2.22
N GLY A 87 8.62 -0.94 1.68
CA GLY A 87 8.74 -2.40 1.56
C GLY A 87 9.95 -2.83 0.72
N ILE A 88 10.25 -2.10 -0.35
CA ILE A 88 11.46 -2.30 -1.16
C ILE A 88 12.72 -2.01 -0.34
N ALA A 89 12.76 -0.89 0.38
CA ALA A 89 13.91 -0.49 1.19
C ALA A 89 14.19 -1.46 2.35
N GLN A 90 13.14 -2.10 2.90
CA GLN A 90 13.28 -3.14 3.92
C GLN A 90 13.63 -4.53 3.34
N GLY A 91 13.62 -4.69 2.01
CA GLY A 91 13.85 -5.99 1.37
C GLY A 91 12.66 -6.94 1.42
N TYR A 92 11.47 -6.47 1.84
CA TYR A 92 10.24 -7.26 1.79
C TYR A 92 9.67 -7.36 0.38
N LEU A 93 9.92 -6.34 -0.45
CA LEU A 93 9.47 -6.26 -1.83
C LEU A 93 10.66 -6.02 -2.78
N GLY A 94 10.49 -6.37 -4.04
CA GLY A 94 11.36 -6.02 -5.14
C GLY A 94 10.78 -4.92 -6.04
N THR A 95 11.59 -4.44 -6.97
CA THR A 95 11.19 -3.43 -7.98
C THR A 95 10.80 -4.04 -9.32
N ALA A 96 10.86 -5.37 -9.47
CA ALA A 96 10.55 -6.06 -10.71
C ALA A 96 9.06 -6.12 -11.02
N THR A 97 8.21 -6.10 -10.00
CA THR A 97 6.77 -6.29 -10.14
C THR A 97 5.99 -5.23 -9.37
N VAL A 98 4.95 -4.69 -9.98
CA VAL A 98 3.98 -3.82 -9.31
C VAL A 98 2.57 -4.07 -9.82
N GLY A 99 1.58 -3.96 -8.94
CA GLY A 99 0.17 -4.01 -9.29
C GLY A 99 -0.50 -2.66 -9.16
N ILE A 100 -1.43 -2.36 -10.06
CA ILE A 100 -2.21 -1.12 -10.06
C ILE A 100 -3.70 -1.48 -9.93
N CYS A 101 -4.34 -0.99 -8.88
CA CYS A 101 -5.75 -1.24 -8.59
C CYS A 101 -6.53 0.08 -8.51
N SER A 102 -7.83 0.08 -8.81
CA SER A 102 -8.67 1.28 -8.62
C SER A 102 -9.88 1.10 -7.70
N LYS A 103 -10.18 -0.14 -7.30
CA LYS A 103 -11.26 -0.48 -6.36
C LYS A 103 -10.77 -1.44 -5.28
N LEU A 104 -11.43 -1.41 -4.13
CA LEU A 104 -11.07 -2.26 -2.98
C LEU A 104 -11.17 -3.77 -3.25
N PRO A 105 -12.20 -4.31 -3.93
CA PRO A 105 -12.25 -5.75 -4.20
C PRO A 105 -11.08 -6.24 -5.08
N ASP A 106 -10.71 -5.43 -6.08
CA ASP A 106 -9.58 -5.72 -6.96
C ASP A 106 -8.26 -5.68 -6.16
N ALA A 107 -8.10 -4.67 -5.30
CA ALA A 107 -6.94 -4.55 -4.41
C ALA A 107 -6.83 -5.70 -3.40
N LEU A 108 -7.95 -6.18 -2.86
CA LEU A 108 -7.98 -7.28 -1.89
C LEU A 108 -7.44 -8.57 -2.49
N GLY A 109 -7.86 -8.92 -3.70
CA GLY A 109 -7.33 -10.08 -4.43
C GLY A 109 -5.89 -9.88 -4.91
N ALA A 110 -5.53 -8.65 -5.31
CA ALA A 110 -4.19 -8.32 -5.75
C ALA A 110 -3.15 -8.45 -4.63
N GLY A 111 -3.51 -8.15 -3.39
CA GLY A 111 -2.57 -8.14 -2.25
C GLY A 111 -1.79 -9.44 -2.08
N THR A 112 -2.49 -10.57 -2.07
CA THR A 112 -1.88 -11.90 -1.93
C THR A 112 -1.05 -12.28 -3.15
N TYR A 113 -1.55 -12.02 -4.36
CA TYR A 113 -0.82 -12.31 -5.60
C TYR A 113 0.47 -11.49 -5.72
N LEU A 114 0.40 -10.19 -5.42
CA LEU A 114 1.55 -9.30 -5.43
C LEU A 114 2.55 -9.67 -4.32
N GLY A 115 2.06 -10.02 -3.12
CA GLY A 115 2.92 -10.52 -2.05
C GLY A 115 3.68 -11.79 -2.44
N TYR A 116 3.03 -12.74 -3.12
CA TYR A 116 3.68 -13.95 -3.65
C TYR A 116 4.78 -13.62 -4.67
N LEU A 117 4.56 -12.61 -5.52
CA LEU A 117 5.56 -12.15 -6.49
C LEU A 117 6.62 -11.20 -5.88
N GLY A 118 6.49 -10.83 -4.60
CA GLY A 118 7.33 -9.80 -3.98
C GLY A 118 7.12 -8.40 -4.58
N GLY A 119 5.96 -8.11 -5.17
CA GLY A 119 5.64 -6.85 -5.83
C GLY A 119 4.87 -5.88 -4.94
N GLY A 120 5.00 -4.58 -5.24
CA GLY A 120 4.24 -3.52 -4.57
C GLY A 120 2.82 -3.34 -5.12
N MET A 121 1.98 -2.63 -4.37
CA MET A 121 0.62 -2.24 -4.80
C MET A 121 0.50 -0.73 -4.86
N LEU A 122 0.09 -0.23 -6.02
CA LEU A 122 -0.24 1.17 -6.28
C LEU A 122 -1.72 1.31 -6.62
N PHE A 123 -2.21 2.55 -6.56
CA PHE A 123 -3.61 2.85 -6.84
C PHE A 123 -3.79 3.82 -8.00
N THR A 124 -4.92 3.73 -8.69
CA THR A 124 -5.36 4.71 -9.68
C THR A 124 -6.82 5.09 -9.46
N ALA A 125 -7.25 6.22 -10.03
CA ALA A 125 -8.62 6.67 -9.91
C ALA A 125 -9.56 5.82 -10.80
N ALA A 126 -10.65 5.32 -10.23
CA ALA A 126 -11.58 4.47 -10.98
C ALA A 126 -12.37 5.26 -12.03
N GLY A 127 -12.55 4.67 -13.22
CA GLY A 127 -13.43 5.22 -14.26
C GLY A 127 -12.95 6.50 -14.94
N THR A 128 -11.70 6.91 -14.70
CA THR A 128 -11.09 8.08 -15.36
C THR A 128 -9.91 7.66 -16.21
N ASN A 129 -9.55 8.44 -17.22
CA ASN A 129 -8.30 8.25 -17.97
C ASN A 129 -7.07 8.77 -17.21
N SER A 130 -7.27 9.57 -16.15
CA SER A 130 -6.18 10.16 -15.39
C SER A 130 -5.55 9.12 -14.46
N VAL A 131 -4.23 9.12 -14.39
CA VAL A 131 -3.46 8.29 -13.47
C VAL A 131 -2.77 9.23 -12.48
N PRO A 132 -2.93 9.03 -11.15
CA PRO A 132 -2.28 9.87 -10.15
C PRO A 132 -0.77 9.94 -10.35
N SER A 133 -0.20 11.12 -10.10
CA SER A 133 1.25 11.35 -10.22
C SER A 133 2.08 10.48 -9.29
N ALA A 134 1.52 10.04 -8.15
CA ALA A 134 2.18 9.08 -7.27
C ALA A 134 2.46 7.76 -8.02
N THR A 135 1.49 7.28 -8.79
CA THR A 135 1.59 6.02 -9.52
C THR A 135 2.49 6.17 -10.74
N THR A 136 2.24 7.16 -11.60
CA THR A 136 3.11 7.40 -12.78
C THR A 136 4.54 7.75 -12.38
N GLY A 137 4.73 8.45 -11.27
CA GLY A 137 6.04 8.79 -10.72
C GLY A 137 6.79 7.56 -10.20
N PHE A 138 6.11 6.60 -9.58
CA PHE A 138 6.74 5.33 -9.21
C PHE A 138 7.17 4.54 -10.46
N LEU A 139 6.27 4.39 -11.44
CA LEU A 139 6.57 3.68 -12.68
C LEU A 139 7.77 4.31 -13.40
N SER A 140 7.77 5.65 -13.49
CA SER A 140 8.83 6.39 -14.17
C SER A 140 10.18 6.31 -13.47
N ALA A 141 10.19 6.26 -12.14
CA ALA A 141 11.42 6.15 -11.35
C ALA A 141 12.03 4.74 -11.41
N ASN A 142 11.23 3.70 -11.67
CA ASN A 142 11.65 2.31 -11.60
C ASN A 142 11.60 1.59 -12.97
N LYS A 143 11.49 2.32 -14.09
CA LYS A 143 11.35 1.73 -15.45
C LYS A 143 12.44 0.73 -15.79
N SER A 144 13.69 0.99 -15.35
CA SER A 144 14.84 0.14 -15.66
C SER A 144 14.83 -1.20 -14.92
N THR A 145 14.09 -1.28 -13.81
CA THR A 145 14.01 -2.49 -12.98
C THR A 145 12.67 -3.20 -13.10
N LEU A 146 11.60 -2.46 -13.41
CA LEU A 146 10.26 -3.02 -13.62
C LEU A 146 10.26 -3.97 -14.82
N ARG A 147 9.73 -5.16 -14.60
CA ARG A 147 9.52 -6.21 -15.61
C ARG A 147 8.03 -6.43 -15.85
N ASP A 148 7.26 -6.50 -14.77
CA ASP A 148 5.84 -6.82 -14.80
C ASP A 148 5.01 -5.72 -14.13
N VAL A 149 4.04 -5.19 -14.88
CA VAL A 149 3.04 -4.24 -14.36
C VAL A 149 1.67 -4.86 -14.55
N PHE A 150 1.05 -5.27 -13.44
CA PHE A 150 -0.28 -5.87 -13.45
C PHE A 150 -1.35 -4.81 -13.22
N ILE A 151 -2.44 -4.90 -13.97
CA ILE A 151 -3.63 -4.06 -13.78
C ILE A 151 -4.75 -4.94 -13.25
N PHE A 152 -5.28 -4.59 -12.09
CA PHE A 152 -6.39 -5.31 -11.45
C PHE A 152 -7.68 -4.49 -11.60
N GLY A 153 -8.70 -5.15 -12.14
CA GLY A 153 -10.00 -4.57 -12.46
C GLY A 153 -10.24 -4.41 -13.97
N GLY A 154 -11.50 -4.51 -14.37
CA GLY A 154 -11.88 -4.37 -15.79
C GLY A 154 -11.91 -2.92 -16.28
N ASN A 155 -12.32 -2.71 -17.53
CA ASN A 155 -12.34 -1.40 -18.20
C ASN A 155 -13.18 -0.32 -17.48
N ALA A 156 -14.18 -0.72 -16.67
CA ALA A 156 -14.95 0.21 -15.85
C ALA A 156 -14.21 0.67 -14.59
N SER A 157 -13.17 -0.06 -14.16
CA SER A 157 -12.29 0.25 -13.05
C SER A 157 -11.05 0.98 -13.56
N VAL A 158 -10.34 0.40 -14.51
CA VAL A 158 -9.16 0.99 -15.16
C VAL A 158 -9.47 1.15 -16.63
N THR A 159 -9.78 2.37 -17.05
CA THR A 159 -10.21 2.63 -18.43
C THR A 159 -9.09 2.33 -19.43
N PRO A 160 -9.42 2.06 -20.71
CA PRO A 160 -8.40 1.95 -21.75
C PRO A 160 -7.47 3.17 -21.82
N GLY A 161 -8.00 4.38 -21.56
CA GLY A 161 -7.18 5.59 -21.49
C GLY A 161 -6.23 5.62 -20.30
N ALA A 162 -6.67 5.16 -19.11
CA ALA A 162 -5.78 5.02 -17.96
C ALA A 162 -4.68 3.97 -18.22
N LYS A 163 -5.03 2.84 -18.85
CA LYS A 163 -4.05 1.85 -19.28
C LYS A 163 -3.03 2.45 -20.24
N THR A 164 -3.46 3.18 -21.26
CA THR A 164 -2.53 3.87 -22.18
C THR A 164 -1.60 4.83 -21.45
N ASN A 165 -2.09 5.55 -20.45
CA ASN A 165 -1.27 6.45 -19.64
C ASN A 165 -0.27 5.71 -18.73
N ILE A 166 -0.65 4.55 -18.19
CA ILE A 166 0.26 3.63 -17.49
C ILE A 166 1.36 3.15 -18.45
N ASP A 167 0.98 2.67 -19.64
CA ASP A 167 1.91 2.18 -20.66
C ASP A 167 2.88 3.31 -21.10
N ASN A 168 2.38 4.53 -21.27
CA ASN A 168 3.21 5.69 -21.60
C ASN A 168 4.21 6.04 -20.49
N ALA A 169 3.85 5.87 -19.21
CA ALA A 169 4.76 6.07 -18.09
C ALA A 169 5.89 5.02 -18.04
N LEU A 170 5.79 3.92 -18.78
CA LEU A 170 6.81 2.86 -18.86
C LEU A 170 7.71 2.98 -20.09
N LYS A 171 7.36 3.80 -21.08
CA LYS A 171 8.19 4.03 -22.26
C LYS A 171 9.51 4.70 -21.88
N PRO A 172 10.63 4.40 -22.57
CA PRO A 172 11.92 5.06 -22.33
C PRO A 172 11.83 6.57 -22.50
#